data_AF-A0A840YKF7-F1
#
_entry.id   AF-A0A840YKF7-F1
#
_cell.length_a   1.000
_cell.length_b   1.000
_cell.length_c   1.000
_cell.angle_alpha   90.00
_cell.angle_beta   90.00
_cell.angle_gamma   90.00
#
_symmetry.space_group_name_H-M   'P 1'
#
loop_
_entity.id
_entity.type
_entity.pdbx_description
1 polymer ?
#
loop_
_entity_poly.entity_id
_entity_poly.type
_entity_poly.pdbx_seq_one_letter_code
_entity_poly.pdbx_strand_id
1 'polypeptide(L)'
;MNPAGNVLMLVLACALAGCAGERTRKPFTISLRGVGTACITKVQGRTVTMDELLAMAAPAAKIEPRAHVRTDASVSYRCIAGLIYRLQHVGFEWVDVGPKPGQVPIGK
;
A
#
# COMPACT_ATOMS: atom_id res chain seq x y z
N MET A 1 7.98 8.97 -65.97
CA MET A 1 8.13 9.94 -64.88
C MET A 1 7.83 9.23 -63.57
N ASN A 2 8.85 9.14 -62.71
CA ASN A 2 8.81 8.73 -61.30
C ASN A 2 7.93 9.69 -60.45
N PRO A 3 7.67 9.44 -59.15
CA PRO A 3 7.60 8.17 -58.40
C PRO A 3 6.43 8.21 -57.36
N ALA A 4 6.53 7.39 -56.31
CA ALA A 4 5.86 7.54 -55.01
C ALA A 4 4.48 6.87 -54.88
N GLY A 5 4.46 5.55 -55.11
CA GLY A 5 3.61 4.65 -54.31
C GLY A 5 4.02 4.79 -52.85
N ASN A 6 3.28 5.63 -52.15
CA ASN A 6 3.62 6.20 -50.86
C ASN A 6 3.64 5.08 -49.79
N VAL A 7 4.86 4.70 -49.41
CA VAL A 7 5.19 3.97 -48.19
C VAL A 7 4.77 4.83 -47.00
N LEU A 8 3.52 4.75 -46.54
CA LEU A 8 3.13 5.36 -45.28
C LEU A 8 1.78 4.86 -44.78
N MET A 9 1.77 3.82 -43.96
CA MET A 9 0.75 3.58 -42.91
C MET A 9 1.22 2.40 -42.04
N LEU A 10 2.43 2.52 -41.49
CA LEU A 10 2.95 1.61 -40.45
C LEU A 10 3.43 2.45 -39.26
N VAL A 11 2.53 3.33 -38.78
CA VAL A 11 2.73 4.06 -37.53
C VAL A 11 1.42 4.04 -36.74
N LEU A 12 0.90 2.84 -36.46
CA LEU A 12 -0.26 2.68 -35.57
C LEU A 12 -0.08 1.50 -34.61
N ALA A 13 1.15 1.24 -34.14
CA ALA A 13 1.42 0.17 -33.17
C ALA A 13 2.27 0.59 -31.95
N CYS A 14 2.97 1.72 -31.97
CA CYS A 14 3.84 2.09 -30.83
C CYS A 14 3.22 3.04 -29.81
N ALA A 15 2.01 3.57 -30.03
CA ALA A 15 1.38 4.48 -29.06
C ALA A 15 0.72 3.77 -27.86
N LEU A 16 0.53 2.44 -27.90
CA LEU A 16 -0.05 1.67 -26.80
C LEU A 16 1.00 0.98 -25.90
N ALA A 17 2.29 1.02 -26.27
CA ALA A 17 3.37 0.43 -25.49
C ALA A 17 4.04 1.42 -24.51
N GLY A 18 3.76 2.72 -24.63
CA GLY A 18 4.56 3.78 -23.98
C GLY A 18 4.02 4.37 -22.68
N CYS A 19 2.82 3.99 -22.22
CA CYS A 19 2.28 4.42 -20.93
C CYS A 19 1.94 3.22 -20.04
N ALA A 20 2.74 2.16 -20.08
CA ALA A 20 2.96 1.35 -18.89
C ALA A 20 3.83 2.16 -17.92
N GLY A 21 3.35 3.34 -17.50
CA GLY A 21 3.90 3.98 -16.32
C GLY A 21 3.85 2.93 -15.22
N GLU A 22 4.96 2.74 -14.52
CA GLU A 22 4.99 2.00 -13.27
C GLU A 22 3.77 2.42 -12.47
N ARG A 23 2.70 1.61 -12.49
CA ARG A 23 1.67 1.71 -11.48
C ARG A 23 2.38 1.18 -10.25
N THR A 24 3.10 2.08 -9.57
CA THR A 24 3.63 1.88 -8.23
C THR A 24 2.39 1.54 -7.42
N ARG A 25 2.14 0.24 -7.22
CA ARG A 25 0.97 -0.23 -6.50
C ARG A 25 1.11 0.32 -5.09
N LYS A 26 0.06 1.01 -4.63
CA LYS A 26 0.11 1.67 -3.33
C LYS A 26 0.11 0.61 -2.24
N PRO A 27 0.95 0.77 -1.19
CA PRO A 27 0.98 -0.18 -0.10
C PRO A 27 -0.36 -0.20 0.64
N PHE A 28 -0.73 -1.37 1.16
CA PHE A 28 -1.92 -1.52 1.98
C PHE A 28 -1.77 -0.70 3.26
N THR A 29 -2.56 0.35 3.41
CA THR A 29 -2.40 1.32 4.51
C THR A 29 -3.35 1.02 5.66
N ILE A 30 -2.78 0.90 6.85
CA ILE A 30 -3.48 0.67 8.11
C ILE A 30 -3.18 1.83 9.05
N SER A 31 -4.15 2.29 9.81
CA SER A 31 -3.92 3.20 10.94
C SER A 31 -4.15 2.45 12.24
N LEU A 32 -3.19 2.53 13.15
CA LEU A 32 -3.21 1.91 14.46
C LEU A 32 -3.16 3.02 15.52
N ARG A 33 -4.07 2.96 16.48
CA ARG A 33 -4.19 3.92 17.59
C ARG A 33 -4.28 3.20 18.92
N GLY A 34 -3.56 3.67 19.93
CA GLY A 34 -3.67 3.18 21.30
C GLY A 34 -4.87 3.80 22.02
N VAL A 35 -5.60 3.01 22.79
CA VAL A 35 -6.65 3.47 23.70
C VAL A 35 -6.54 2.68 25.01
N GLY A 36 -5.85 3.26 26.00
CA GLY A 36 -5.54 2.56 27.25
C GLY A 36 -4.66 1.33 26.99
N THR A 37 -5.14 0.15 27.38
CA THR A 37 -4.48 -1.14 27.12
C THR A 37 -4.87 -1.78 25.79
N ALA A 38 -5.83 -1.19 25.06
CA ALA A 38 -6.35 -1.70 23.81
C ALA A 38 -5.79 -0.94 22.60
N CYS A 39 -5.92 -1.54 21.42
CA CYS A 39 -5.51 -0.95 20.16
C CYS A 39 -6.62 -1.00 19.13
N ILE A 40 -6.87 0.16 18.53
CA ILE A 40 -7.89 0.36 17.51
C ILE A 40 -7.20 0.34 16.16
N THR A 41 -7.63 -0.58 15.31
CA THR A 41 -7.17 -0.70 13.93
C THR A 41 -8.19 -0.05 13.00
N LYS A 42 -7.71 0.77 12.07
CA LYS A 42 -8.52 1.36 11.01
C LYS A 42 -7.95 1.06 9.64
N VAL A 43 -8.84 0.76 8.71
CA VAL A 43 -8.53 0.64 7.27
C VAL A 43 -9.47 1.57 6.53
N GLN A 44 -8.93 2.43 5.67
CA GLN A 44 -9.71 3.43 4.92
C GLN A 44 -10.62 4.30 5.83
N GLY A 45 -10.16 4.59 7.05
CA GLY A 45 -10.90 5.41 8.03
C GLY A 45 -11.94 4.67 8.87
N ARG A 46 -12.31 3.44 8.50
CA ARG A 46 -13.25 2.59 9.26
C ARG A 46 -12.50 1.77 10.32
N THR A 47 -13.02 1.73 11.55
CA THR A 47 -12.54 0.78 12.57
C THR A 47 -12.91 -0.63 12.18
N VAL A 48 -11.94 -1.54 12.26
CA VAL A 48 -12.12 -2.94 11.86
C VAL A 48 -11.68 -3.87 12.97
N THR A 49 -12.30 -5.04 13.05
CA THR A 49 -11.81 -6.13 13.89
C THR A 49 -10.53 -6.72 13.29
N MET A 50 -9.82 -7.55 14.04
CA MET A 50 -8.65 -8.24 13.47
C MET A 50 -9.05 -9.17 12.32
N ASP A 51 -10.15 -9.92 12.46
CA ASP A 51 -10.57 -10.87 11.44
C ASP A 51 -10.98 -10.14 10.15
N GLU A 52 -11.68 -9.01 10.28
CA GLU A 52 -11.98 -8.13 9.15
C GLU A 52 -10.71 -7.58 8.49
N LEU A 53 -9.73 -7.15 9.30
CA LEU A 53 -8.43 -6.71 8.78
C LEU A 53 -7.80 -7.80 7.92
N LEU A 54 -7.68 -9.02 8.45
CA LEU A 54 -6.98 -10.11 7.78
C LEU A 54 -7.71 -10.57 6.51
N ALA A 55 -9.05 -10.56 6.52
CA ALA A 55 -9.85 -10.85 5.34
C ALA A 55 -9.63 -9.84 4.21
N MET A 56 -9.44 -8.55 4.51
CA MET A 56 -9.11 -7.52 3.52
C MET A 56 -7.63 -7.55 3.11
N ALA A 57 -6.75 -7.87 4.06
CA ALA A 57 -5.30 -7.85 3.92
C ALA A 57 -4.78 -8.99 3.03
N ALA A 58 -5.32 -10.21 3.18
CA ALA A 58 -4.87 -11.38 2.43
C ALA A 58 -4.95 -11.23 0.89
N PRO A 59 -6.06 -10.75 0.29
CA PRO A 59 -6.09 -10.51 -1.15
C PRO A 59 -5.20 -9.32 -1.57
N ALA A 60 -5.05 -8.31 -0.71
CA ALA A 60 -4.19 -7.16 -0.99
C ALA A 60 -2.70 -7.55 -1.05
N ALA A 61 -2.24 -8.44 -0.15
CA ALA A 61 -0.86 -8.93 -0.11
C ALA A 61 -0.44 -9.64 -1.41
N LYS A 62 -1.37 -10.33 -2.08
CA LYS A 62 -1.12 -10.98 -3.39
C LYS A 62 -0.91 -9.97 -4.53
N ILE A 63 -1.38 -8.74 -4.35
CA ILE A 63 -1.29 -7.67 -5.34
C ILE A 63 -0.06 -6.81 -5.08
N GLU A 64 0.15 -6.40 -3.83
CA GLU A 64 1.29 -5.59 -3.41
C GLU A 64 1.72 -6.11 -2.03
N PRO A 65 2.85 -6.84 -1.91
CA PRO A 65 3.28 -7.47 -0.67
C PRO A 65 3.87 -6.48 0.34
N ARG A 66 3.60 -5.17 0.16
CA ARG A 66 3.99 -4.09 1.06
C ARG A 66 2.77 -3.52 1.80
N ALA A 67 2.86 -3.48 3.12
CA ALA A 67 1.93 -2.79 3.99
C ALA A 67 2.59 -1.58 4.63
N HIS A 68 1.80 -0.55 4.93
CA HIS A 68 2.23 0.59 5.71
C HIS A 68 1.31 0.80 6.91
N VAL A 69 1.87 0.76 8.11
CA VAL A 69 1.17 0.98 9.38
C VAL A 69 1.47 2.36 9.90
N ARG A 70 0.45 3.22 9.88
CA ARG A 70 0.46 4.53 10.52
C ARG A 70 0.18 4.35 11.99
N THR A 71 1.09 4.81 12.84
CA THR A 71 0.95 4.75 14.30
C THR A 71 0.97 6.16 14.87
N ASP A 72 0.25 6.37 15.98
CA ASP A 72 0.47 7.53 16.84
C ASP A 72 1.34 7.15 18.05
N ALA A 73 1.75 8.15 18.84
CA ALA A 73 2.60 7.95 20.02
C ALA A 73 1.92 7.18 21.16
N SER A 74 0.59 6.97 21.10
CA SER A 74 -0.15 6.24 22.13
C SER A 74 -0.14 4.72 21.91
N VAL A 75 0.29 4.26 20.73
CA VAL A 75 0.32 2.84 20.40
C VAL A 75 1.44 2.14 21.16
N SER A 76 1.09 1.12 21.94
CA SER A 76 2.08 0.26 22.59
C SER A 76 2.85 -0.60 21.57
N TYR A 77 4.13 -0.87 21.86
CA TYR A 77 4.95 -1.76 21.03
C TYR A 77 4.30 -3.14 20.82
N ARG A 78 3.62 -3.67 21.85
CA ARG A 78 2.88 -4.94 21.77
C ARG A 78 1.86 -4.94 20.63
N CYS A 79 1.15 -3.85 20.43
CA CYS A 79 0.16 -3.75 19.35
C CYS A 79 0.81 -3.66 17.98
N ILE A 80 1.92 -2.94 17.86
CA ILE A 80 2.68 -2.84 16.61
C ILE A 80 3.21 -4.22 16.22
N ALA A 81 3.92 -4.89 17.13
CA ALA A 81 4.49 -6.21 16.90
C ALA A 81 3.40 -7.25 16.57
N GLY A 82 2.30 -7.25 17.33
CA GLY A 82 1.17 -8.16 17.07
C GLY A 82 0.50 -7.93 15.72
N LEU A 83 0.41 -6.67 15.27
CA LEU A 83 -0.11 -6.34 13.95
C LEU A 83 0.84 -6.79 12.84
N ILE A 84 2.14 -6.48 12.95
CA ILE A 84 3.17 -6.89 11.97
C ILE A 84 3.14 -8.40 11.78
N TYR A 85 3.18 -9.16 12.87
CA TYR A 85 3.16 -10.63 12.83
C TYR A 85 1.98 -11.17 12.02
N ARG A 86 0.78 -10.62 12.27
CA ARG A 86 -0.44 -11.05 11.58
C ARG A 86 -0.46 -10.66 10.11
N LEU A 87 0.07 -9.48 9.77
CA LEU A 87 0.21 -9.05 8.37
C LEU A 87 1.19 -9.93 7.59
N GLN A 88 2.32 -10.29 8.20
CA GLN A 88 3.27 -11.23 7.59
C GLN A 88 2.64 -12.61 7.40
N HIS A 89 1.85 -13.08 8.36
CA HIS A 89 1.14 -14.36 8.26
C HIS A 89 0.11 -14.40 7.11
N VAL A 90 -0.39 -13.25 6.64
CA VAL A 90 -1.30 -13.18 5.48
C VAL A 90 -0.60 -12.82 4.17
N GLY A 91 0.74 -12.77 4.17
CA GLY A 91 1.56 -12.68 2.95
C GLY A 91 2.21 -11.33 2.68
N PHE A 92 2.19 -10.38 3.62
CA PHE A 92 2.99 -9.16 3.47
C PHE A 92 4.47 -9.45 3.77
N GLU A 93 5.35 -9.16 2.81
CA GLU A 93 6.79 -9.34 2.95
C GLU A 93 7.44 -8.13 3.64
N TRP A 94 6.92 -6.93 3.38
CA TRP A 94 7.44 -5.68 3.93
C TRP A 94 6.35 -4.92 4.67
N VAL A 95 6.61 -4.53 5.91
CA VAL A 95 5.70 -3.74 6.73
C VAL A 95 6.41 -2.49 7.22
N ASP A 96 6.13 -1.37 6.57
CA ASP A 96 6.69 -0.06 6.94
C ASP A 96 5.87 0.53 8.09
N VAL A 97 6.50 0.78 9.24
CA VAL A 97 5.85 1.40 10.41
C VAL A 97 6.37 2.81 10.60
N GLY A 98 5.45 3.77 10.70
CA GLY A 98 5.83 5.15 11.01
C GLY A 98 4.71 6.15 10.75
N PRO A 99 4.97 7.45 10.99
CA PRO A 99 4.07 8.49 10.52
C PRO A 99 3.93 8.40 9.00
N LYS A 100 2.84 8.97 8.48
CA LYS A 100 2.59 9.04 7.02
C LYS A 100 3.84 9.61 6.32
N PRO A 101 4.31 9.05 5.18
CA PRO A 101 5.41 9.65 4.43
C PRO A 101 5.12 11.13 4.18
N GLY A 102 6.00 12.01 4.68
CA GLY A 102 5.85 13.47 4.65
C GLY A 102 5.38 14.14 5.95
N GLN A 103 5.06 13.40 7.01
CA GLN A 103 4.89 13.95 8.37
C GLN A 103 6.17 13.72 9.19
N VAL A 104 7.08 14.69 9.17
CA VAL A 104 8.17 14.76 10.15
C VAL A 104 7.55 15.21 11.48
N PRO A 105 7.69 14.46 12.58
CA PRO A 105 7.31 14.97 13.88
C PRO A 105 8.21 16.16 14.19
N ILE A 106 7.62 17.37 14.28
CA ILE A 106 8.33 18.53 14.82
C ILE A 106 8.54 18.21 16.30
N GLY A 107 9.79 17.91 16.66
CA GLY A 107 10.20 17.70 18.05
C GLY A 107 9.83 18.93 18.88
N LYS A 108 9.29 18.68 20.07
CA LYS A 108 9.20 19.70 21.12
C LYS A 108 10.52 19.77 21.86
#